data_AF-A0A0N0UZE3-F1
#
_entry.id   AF-A0A0N0UZE3-F1
#
_cell.length_a   1.000
_cell.length_b   1.000
_cell.length_c   1.000
_cell.angle_alpha   90.00
_cell.angle_beta   90.00
_cell.angle_gamma   90.00
#
_symmetry.space_group_name_H-M   'P 1'
#
loop_
_entity.id
_entity.type
_entity.pdbx_description
1 polymer ?
#
loop_
_entity_poly.entity_id
_entity_poly.type
_entity_poly.pdbx_seq_one_letter_code
_entity_poly.pdbx_strand_id
1 'polypeptide(L)'
;MFTGYFKMKEQPFIENSALEILLCDERFEQALARLKYFRECGQLALIVGQTGTGKTSLLKLFMKELPPNLYKSVFLQLTNLNPNAFLRMVVNRLGDVPKLGKERIFDQIITRIKQNETEVLFIIVNRPF
;
A
#
# COMPACT_ATOMS: atom_id res chain seq x y z
N MET A 1 11.30 -19.48 -26.78
CA MET A 1 10.95 -18.87 -25.47
C MET A 1 11.16 -19.91 -24.38
N PHE A 2 11.78 -19.55 -23.25
CA PHE A 2 12.08 -20.47 -22.15
C PHE A 2 10.83 -21.11 -21.54
N THR A 3 9.66 -20.45 -21.58
CA THR A 3 8.38 -21.00 -21.09
C THR A 3 7.99 -22.32 -21.76
N GLY A 4 8.17 -22.44 -23.08
CA GLY A 4 7.90 -23.68 -23.82
C GLY A 4 8.86 -24.81 -23.48
N TYR A 5 10.14 -24.49 -23.22
CA TYR A 5 11.15 -25.47 -22.81
C TYR A 5 10.85 -26.03 -21.41
N PHE A 6 10.45 -25.16 -20.46
CA PHE A 6 10.12 -25.56 -19.09
C PHE A 6 8.65 -25.94 -18.86
N LYS A 7 7.83 -26.03 -19.92
CA LYS A 7 6.39 -26.34 -19.85
C LYS A 7 5.60 -25.42 -18.90
N MET A 8 6.00 -24.15 -18.82
CA MET A 8 5.34 -23.14 -18.00
C MET A 8 4.18 -22.51 -18.78
N LYS A 9 3.03 -22.33 -18.12
CA LYS A 9 1.86 -21.66 -18.72
C LYS A 9 2.06 -20.15 -18.85
N GLU A 10 2.80 -19.56 -17.92
CA GLU A 10 3.02 -18.12 -17.81
C GLU A 10 4.46 -17.82 -17.38
N GLN A 11 4.87 -16.55 -17.43
CA GLN A 11 6.18 -16.09 -16.96
C GLN A 11 6.22 -16.13 -15.43
N PRO A 12 7.03 -17.00 -14.76
CA PRO A 12 6.99 -17.13 -13.31
C PRO A 12 7.67 -15.99 -12.54
N PHE A 13 8.56 -15.22 -13.18
CA PHE A 13 9.38 -14.19 -12.52
C PHE A 13 8.86 -12.77 -12.76
N ILE A 14 7.54 -12.57 -12.62
CA ILE A 14 6.91 -11.26 -12.77
C ILE A 14 7.02 -10.51 -11.44
N GLU A 15 7.45 -9.25 -11.47
CA GLU A 15 7.63 -8.41 -10.27
C GLU A 15 6.33 -8.23 -9.47
N ASN A 16 5.19 -8.19 -10.16
CA ASN A 16 3.86 -8.11 -9.57
C ASN A 16 3.08 -9.38 -9.85
N SER A 17 3.38 -10.44 -9.10
CA SER A 17 2.61 -11.68 -9.14
C SER A 17 1.18 -11.48 -8.63
N ALA A 18 0.28 -12.34 -9.11
CA ALA A 18 -1.09 -12.42 -8.63
C ALA A 18 -1.12 -12.72 -7.13
N LEU A 19 -2.00 -12.08 -6.37
CA LEU A 19 -2.07 -12.28 -4.91
C LEU A 19 -2.56 -13.70 -4.56
N GLU A 20 -3.26 -14.34 -5.49
CA GLU A 20 -3.80 -15.70 -5.39
C GLU A 20 -2.72 -16.78 -5.35
N ILE A 21 -1.52 -16.49 -5.90
CA ILE A 21 -0.40 -17.43 -5.94
C ILE A 21 0.67 -17.11 -4.87
N LEU A 22 0.39 -16.17 -3.98
CA LEU A 22 1.31 -15.85 -2.87
C LEU A 22 1.39 -17.03 -1.91
N LEU A 23 2.61 -17.52 -1.70
CA LEU A 23 2.89 -18.44 -0.62
C LEU A 23 2.66 -17.72 0.72
N CYS A 24 1.63 -18.14 1.43
CA CYS A 24 1.34 -17.67 2.79
C CYS A 24 1.89 -18.70 3.77
N ASP A 25 3.14 -18.52 4.20
CA ASP A 25 3.71 -19.31 5.29
C ASP A 25 3.24 -18.79 6.65
N GLU A 26 3.61 -19.50 7.73
CA GLU A 26 3.24 -19.12 9.10
C GLU A 26 3.63 -17.67 9.44
N ARG A 27 4.78 -17.19 8.94
CA ARG A 27 5.23 -15.81 9.20
C ARG A 27 4.29 -14.82 8.55
N PHE A 28 3.82 -15.11 7.34
CA PHE A 28 2.86 -14.31 6.60
C PHE A 28 1.50 -14.27 7.28
N GLU A 29 0.98 -15.43 7.71
CA GLU A 29 -0.29 -15.55 8.44
C GLU A 29 -0.26 -14.75 9.74
N GLN A 30 0.81 -14.90 10.53
CA GLN A 30 1.01 -14.19 11.79
C GLN A 30 1.17 -12.68 11.57
N ALA A 31 1.84 -12.25 10.50
CA ALA A 31 1.98 -10.82 10.19
C ALA A 31 0.63 -10.22 9.74
N LEU A 32 -0.16 -10.96 8.96
CA LEU A 32 -1.48 -10.54 8.52
C LEU A 32 -2.46 -10.46 9.70
N ALA A 33 -2.42 -11.41 10.63
CA ALA A 33 -3.22 -11.36 11.86
C ALA A 33 -2.92 -10.08 12.69
N ARG A 34 -1.65 -9.68 12.80
CA ARG A 34 -1.27 -8.42 13.47
C ARG A 34 -1.79 -7.18 12.74
N LEU A 35 -1.83 -7.20 11.40
CA LEU A 35 -2.42 -6.10 10.61
C LEU A 35 -3.94 -6.05 10.77
N LYS A 36 -4.62 -7.20 10.87
CA LYS A 36 -6.06 -7.28 11.19
C LYS A 36 -6.35 -6.72 12.58
N TYR A 37 -5.53 -7.05 13.57
CA TYR A 37 -5.65 -6.45 14.90
C TYR A 37 -5.37 -4.94 14.89
N PHE A 38 -4.34 -4.50 14.15
CA PHE A 38 -4.02 -3.08 13.97
C PHE A 38 -5.20 -2.30 13.40
N ARG A 39 -5.93 -2.85 12.42
CA ARG A 39 -7.15 -2.23 11.87
C ARG A 39 -8.18 -1.89 12.94
N GLU A 40 -8.28 -2.69 14.00
CA GLU A 40 -9.32 -2.55 15.03
C GLU A 40 -8.90 -1.61 16.17
N CYS A 41 -7.61 -1.53 16.47
CA CYS A 41 -7.13 -0.86 17.70
C CYS A 41 -5.98 0.13 17.49
N GLY A 42 -5.42 0.23 16.29
CA GLY A 42 -4.21 0.98 16.02
C GLY A 42 -4.42 2.19 15.11
N GLN A 43 -3.50 3.15 15.20
CA GLN A 43 -3.47 4.34 14.33
C GLN A 43 -2.23 4.40 13.42
N LEU A 44 -1.14 3.78 13.84
CA LEU A 44 0.09 3.65 13.07
C LEU A 44 0.68 2.24 13.21
N ALA A 45 1.15 1.67 12.10
CA ALA A 45 1.91 0.43 12.07
C ALA A 45 3.20 0.61 11.28
N LEU A 46 4.26 -0.07 11.71
CA LEU A 46 5.54 -0.10 11.02
C LEU A 46 5.93 -1.55 10.73
N ILE A 47 6.16 -1.87 9.47
CA ILE A 47 6.65 -3.17 9.03
C ILE A 47 8.10 -3.04 8.58
N VAL A 48 9.00 -3.75 9.27
CA VAL A 48 10.43 -3.78 8.96
C VAL A 48 10.86 -5.17 8.52
N GLY A 49 11.94 -5.24 7.74
CA GLY A 49 12.52 -6.48 7.25
C GLY A 49 13.41 -6.24 6.04
N GLN A 50 14.25 -7.22 5.70
CA GLN A 50 15.18 -7.12 4.56
C GLN A 50 14.45 -7.05 3.21
N THR A 51 15.09 -6.51 2.17
CA THR A 51 14.53 -6.50 0.81
C THR A 51 14.17 -7.92 0.36
N GLY A 52 13.05 -8.09 -0.34
CA GLY A 52 12.59 -9.39 -0.82
C GLY A 52 11.85 -10.25 0.22
N THR A 53 11.71 -9.85 1.48
CA THR A 53 11.00 -10.63 2.51
C THR A 53 9.46 -10.61 2.40
N GLY A 54 8.89 -10.12 1.29
CA GLY A 54 7.44 -10.13 1.07
C GLY A 54 6.63 -9.02 1.74
N LYS A 55 7.25 -7.98 2.33
CA LYS A 55 6.53 -6.86 2.99
C LYS A 55 5.49 -6.18 2.10
N THR A 56 5.87 -5.86 0.86
CA THR A 56 4.96 -5.24 -0.11
C THR A 56 3.83 -6.19 -0.48
N SER A 57 4.12 -7.48 -0.64
CA SER A 57 3.12 -8.51 -0.92
C SER A 57 2.13 -8.66 0.22
N LEU A 58 2.60 -8.62 1.47
CA LEU A 58 1.77 -8.68 2.67
C LEU A 58 0.83 -7.48 2.74
N LEU A 59 1.34 -6.28 2.50
CA LEU A 59 0.52 -5.06 2.50
C LEU A 59 -0.53 -5.08 1.39
N LYS A 60 -0.18 -5.56 0.19
CA LYS A 60 -1.15 -5.73 -0.90
C LYS A 60 -2.22 -6.78 -0.58
N LEU A 61 -1.84 -7.88 0.07
CA LEU A 61 -2.79 -8.90 0.52
C LEU A 61 -3.75 -8.33 1.57
N PHE A 62 -3.20 -7.63 2.58
CA PHE A 62 -4.00 -6.95 3.60
C PHE A 62 -4.98 -5.94 2.99
N MET A 63 -4.54 -5.13 2.01
CA MET A 63 -5.42 -4.21 1.29
C MET A 63 -6.57 -4.92 0.58
N LYS A 64 -6.32 -6.08 -0.02
CA LYS A 64 -7.36 -6.87 -0.71
C LYS A 64 -8.43 -7.37 0.25
N GLU A 65 -8.08 -7.61 1.52
CA GLU A 65 -9.01 -8.05 2.56
C GLU A 65 -9.78 -6.90 3.24
N LEU A 66 -9.43 -5.63 2.97
CA LEU A 66 -10.13 -4.48 3.56
C LEU A 66 -11.51 -4.33 2.92
N PRO A 67 -12.59 -4.25 3.72
CA PRO A 67 -13.93 -4.00 3.19
C PRO A 67 -13.98 -2.62 2.52
N PRO A 68 -14.28 -2.53 1.20
CA PRO A 68 -14.22 -1.27 0.46
C PRO A 68 -15.29 -0.27 0.88
N ASN A 69 -16.35 -0.74 1.55
CA ASN A 69 -17.40 0.08 2.14
C ASN A 69 -17.01 0.68 3.49
N LEU A 70 -15.91 0.24 4.11
CA LEU A 70 -15.41 0.78 5.38
C LEU A 70 -14.08 1.51 5.21
N TYR A 71 -13.26 1.13 4.23
CA TYR A 71 -11.92 1.66 4.05
C TYR A 71 -11.65 2.17 2.64
N LYS A 72 -11.01 3.34 2.56
CA LYS A 72 -10.34 3.85 1.37
C LYS A 72 -8.84 3.69 1.54
N SER A 73 -8.25 2.67 0.93
CA SER A 73 -6.81 2.42 0.99
C SER A 73 -6.05 3.31 0.00
N VAL A 74 -5.08 4.07 0.48
CA VAL A 74 -4.20 4.93 -0.33
C VAL A 74 -2.78 4.35 -0.33
N PHE A 75 -2.41 3.70 -1.43
CA PHE A 75 -1.11 3.06 -1.58
C PHE A 75 -0.07 4.00 -2.19
N LEU A 76 0.99 4.27 -1.45
CA LEU A 76 2.05 5.22 -1.77
C LEU A 76 3.38 4.48 -1.87
N GLN A 77 3.88 4.30 -3.09
CA GLN A 77 5.25 3.85 -3.32
C GLN A 77 6.16 5.07 -3.38
N LEU A 78 7.10 5.15 -2.44
CA LEU A 78 8.04 6.26 -2.33
C LEU A 78 9.41 5.87 -2.87
N THR A 79 9.96 6.73 -3.73
CA THR A 79 11.36 6.74 -4.12
C THR A 79 11.87 8.18 -4.00
N ASN A 80 12.85 8.43 -3.12
CA ASN A 80 13.54 9.73 -2.94
C ASN A 80 12.67 10.98 -3.19
N LEU A 81 11.57 11.13 -2.45
CA LEU A 81 10.65 12.26 -2.55
C LEU A 81 10.94 13.32 -1.49
N ASN A 82 10.97 14.58 -1.91
CA ASN A 82 10.98 15.69 -0.95
C ASN A 82 9.60 15.82 -0.25
N PRO A 83 9.53 16.47 0.93
CA PRO A 83 8.28 16.55 1.70
C PRO A 83 7.11 17.21 0.95
N ASN A 84 7.38 18.22 0.11
CA ASN A 84 6.32 18.89 -0.65
C ASN A 84 5.77 17.97 -1.76
N ALA A 85 6.66 17.27 -2.47
CA ALA A 85 6.27 16.30 -3.48
C ALA A 85 5.45 15.15 -2.87
N PHE A 86 5.80 14.69 -1.66
CA PHE A 86 5.00 13.74 -0.90
C PHE A 86 3.58 14.25 -0.64
N LEU A 87 3.43 15.45 -0.09
CA LEU A 87 2.11 16.03 0.20
C LEU A 87 1.26 16.22 -1.07
N ARG A 88 1.87 16.69 -2.16
CA ARG A 88 1.19 16.80 -3.46
C ARG A 88 0.73 15.44 -3.99
N MET A 89 1.56 14.40 -3.82
CA MET A 89 1.21 13.03 -4.20
C MET A 89 0.04 12.49 -3.36
N VAL A 90 0.01 12.79 -2.05
CA VAL A 90 -1.12 12.42 -1.19
C VAL A 90 -2.43 13.04 -1.70
N VAL A 91 -2.43 14.34 -2.02
CA VAL A 91 -3.63 15.01 -2.58
C VAL A 91 -4.06 14.38 -3.91
N ASN A 92 -3.12 14.14 -4.83
CA ASN A 92 -3.39 13.45 -6.09
C ASN A 92 -4.04 12.07 -5.87
N ARG A 93 -3.54 11.30 -4.90
CA ARG A 93 -4.03 9.95 -4.61
C ARG A 93 -5.37 9.93 -3.89
N LEU A 94 -5.74 11.02 -3.23
CA LEU A 94 -7.08 11.22 -2.67
C LEU A 94 -8.11 11.65 -3.74
N GLY A 95 -7.65 11.99 -4.95
CA GLY A 95 -8.47 12.31 -6.12
C GLY A 95 -8.54 13.80 -6.47
N ASP A 96 -7.75 14.64 -5.81
CA ASP A 96 -7.77 16.10 -6.01
C ASP A 96 -6.51 16.60 -6.71
N VAL A 97 -6.58 17.78 -7.33
CA VAL A 97 -5.41 18.47 -7.88
C VAL A 97 -4.75 19.32 -6.78
N PRO A 98 -3.44 19.17 -6.50
CA PRO A 98 -2.76 19.90 -5.43
C PRO A 98 -2.68 21.39 -5.73
N LYS A 99 -3.15 22.21 -4.79
CA LYS A 99 -3.04 23.67 -4.85
C LYS A 99 -1.61 24.13 -4.60
N LEU A 100 -1.32 25.37 -5.01
CA LEU A 100 -0.06 26.03 -4.69
C LEU A 100 -0.05 26.52 -3.23
N GLY A 101 1.03 26.22 -2.51
CA GLY A 101 1.23 26.58 -1.10
C GLY A 101 1.02 25.39 -0.17
N LYS A 102 1.96 25.19 0.76
CA LYS A 102 1.96 24.02 1.67
C LYS A 102 0.71 23.96 2.55
N GLU A 103 0.32 25.09 3.12
CA GLU A 103 -0.89 25.20 3.96
C GLU A 103 -2.14 24.75 3.21
N ARG A 104 -2.33 25.24 1.98
CA ARG A 104 -3.47 24.86 1.14
C ARG A 104 -3.48 23.37 0.80
N ILE A 105 -2.30 22.75 0.60
CA ILE A 105 -2.18 21.30 0.39
C ILE A 105 -2.59 20.55 1.64
N PHE A 106 -2.14 20.98 2.82
CA PHE A 106 -2.56 20.37 4.09
C PHE A 106 -4.07 20.47 4.31
N ASP A 107 -4.65 21.64 4.06
CA ASP A 107 -6.09 21.84 4.17
C ASP A 107 -6.86 20.92 3.22
N GLN A 108 -6.35 20.71 1.99
CA GLN A 108 -6.94 19.75 1.06
C GLN A 108 -6.93 18.33 1.62
N ILE A 109 -5.80 17.87 2.17
CA ILE A 109 -5.70 16.53 2.76
C ILE A 109 -6.71 16.36 3.90
N ILE A 110 -6.74 17.30 4.85
CA ILE A 110 -7.63 17.22 6.02
C ILE A 110 -9.10 17.29 5.60
N THR A 111 -9.45 18.22 4.71
CA THR A 111 -10.82 18.36 4.21
C THR A 111 -11.27 17.09 3.50
N ARG A 112 -10.41 16.54 2.64
CA ARG A 112 -10.74 15.35 1.86
C ARG A 112 -10.87 14.09 2.72
N ILE A 113 -10.07 13.96 3.77
CA ILE A 113 -10.21 12.87 4.75
C ILE A 113 -11.55 12.99 5.50
N LYS A 114 -11.90 14.17 6.00
CA LYS A 114 -13.15 14.41 6.74
C LYS A 114 -14.41 14.21 5.90
N GLN A 115 -14.33 14.43 4.59
CA GLN A 115 -15.44 14.25 3.66
C GLN A 115 -15.64 12.80 3.22
N ASN A 116 -14.68 11.89 3.45
CA ASN A 116 -14.89 10.50 3.08
C ASN A 116 -15.85 9.85 4.08
N GLU A 117 -16.80 9.08 3.55
CA GLU A 117 -17.70 8.24 4.33
C GLU A 117 -16.97 7.03 4.94
N THR A 118 -15.81 6.69 4.36
CA THR A 118 -14.95 5.57 4.76
C THR A 118 -13.65 6.05 5.40
N GLU A 119 -13.09 5.20 6.25
CA GLU A 119 -11.82 5.45 6.91
C GLU A 119 -10.67 5.40 5.89
N VAL A 120 -9.82 6.43 5.88
CA VAL A 120 -8.70 6.51 4.95
C VAL A 120 -7.48 5.84 5.56
N LEU A 121 -7.05 4.72 4.96
CA LEU A 121 -5.84 4.02 5.37
C LEU A 121 -4.69 4.35 4.40
N PHE A 122 -3.66 5.04 4.90
CA PHE A 122 -2.44 5.27 4.14
C PHE A 122 -1.47 4.10 4.30
N ILE A 123 -1.01 3.57 3.16
CA ILE A 123 -0.01 2.50 3.12
C ILE A 123 1.19 3.02 2.36
N ILE A 124 2.28 3.23 3.10
CA ILE A 124 3.49 3.85 2.58
C ILE A 124 4.57 2.78 2.49
N VAL A 125 5.08 2.56 1.28
CA VAL A 125 6.17 1.62 1.02
C VAL A 125 7.36 2.40 0.49
N ASN A 126 8.44 2.42 1.26
CA ASN A 126 9.70 2.98 0.81
C ASN A 126 10.40 1.95 -0.10
N ARG A 127 10.72 2.33 -1.34
CA ARG A 127 11.62 1.57 -2.21
C ARG A 127 13.01 2.22 -2.13
N PRO A 128 13.97 1.61 -1.41
CA PRO A 128 15.36 2.04 -1.49
C PRO A 128 15.92 1.57 -2.83
N PHE A 129 15.78 2.43 -3.84
CA PHE A 129 16.24 2.26 -5.23
C PHE A 129 15.48 1.21 -6.06
#